data_AF-A0AAU5CL19-F1
#
_entry.id   AF-A0AAU5CL19-F1
#
_cell.length_a   1.000
_cell.length_b   1.000
_cell.length_c   1.000
_cell.angle_alpha   90.00
_cell.angle_beta   90.00
_cell.angle_gamma   90.00
#
_symmetry.space_group_name_H-M   'P 1'
#
loop_
_entity.id
_entity.type
_entity.pdbx_description
1 polymer ?
#
loop_
_entity_poly.entity_id
_entity_poly.type
_entity_poly.pdbx_seq_one_letter_code
_entity_poly.pdbx_strand_id
1 'polypeptide(L)' 'MATTKRTTKPKPSPADEPVPCTPCGGTGNVSTTVRVGRKRRPVGQQDGLCLNCFGSGTDPDA' A
#
# COMPACT_ATOMS: atom_id res chain seq x y z
N MET A 1 39.24 15.21 36.40
CA MET A 1 39.01 14.92 34.97
C MET A 1 37.55 14.52 34.81
N ALA A 2 36.73 15.35 34.17
CA ALA A 2 35.31 15.06 33.98
C ALA A 2 35.11 14.33 32.66
N THR A 3 34.64 13.08 32.70
CA THR A 3 34.34 12.29 31.50
C THR A 3 32.92 12.61 31.04
N THR A 4 32.78 13.29 29.91
CA THR A 4 31.49 13.55 29.27
C THR A 4 30.96 12.27 28.62
N LYS A 5 29.83 11.76 29.09
CA LYS A 5 29.14 10.63 28.45
C LYS A 5 28.59 11.07 27.10
N ARG A 6 29.09 10.45 26.02
CA ARG A 6 28.58 10.65 24.65
C ARG A 6 27.23 9.96 24.51
N THR A 7 26.16 10.72 24.56
CA THR A 7 24.81 10.23 24.27
C THR A 7 24.72 9.86 22.80
N THR A 8 24.78 8.57 22.48
CA THR A 8 24.42 8.06 21.15
C THR A 8 22.92 8.24 20.96
N LYS A 9 22.52 9.04 19.96
CA LYS A 9 21.12 9.12 19.55
C LYS A 9 20.63 7.70 19.21
N PRO A 10 19.49 7.25 19.75
CA PRO A 10 18.92 5.97 19.36
C PRO A 10 18.64 5.99 17.86
N LYS A 11 19.02 4.91 17.18
CA LYS A 11 18.68 4.66 15.78
C LYS A 11 17.14 4.62 15.69
N PRO A 12 16.50 5.31 14.72
CA PRO A 12 15.05 5.20 14.56
C PRO A 12 14.69 3.72 14.44
N SER A 13 13.76 3.28 15.28
CA SER A 13 13.20 1.94 15.23
C SER A 13 12.50 1.76 13.89
N PRO A 14 12.48 0.57 13.26
CA PRO A 14 11.73 0.30 12.02
C PRO A 14 10.20 0.41 12.16
N ALA A 15 9.70 1.04 13.23
CA ALA A 15 8.28 1.31 13.37
C ALA A 15 7.91 2.36 12.31
N ASP A 16 6.84 2.09 11.59
CA ASP A 16 6.20 2.97 10.60
C ASP A 16 6.71 2.88 9.16
N GLU A 17 7.28 1.76 8.71
CA GLU A 17 7.13 1.46 7.28
C GLU A 17 5.68 1.02 7.04
N PRO A 18 4.90 1.76 6.22
CA PRO A 18 3.49 1.45 6.06
C PRO A 18 3.34 0.06 5.45
N VAL A 19 2.63 -0.82 6.16
CA VAL A 19 2.40 -2.18 5.69
C VAL A 19 1.64 -2.10 4.36
N PRO A 20 2.14 -2.70 3.28
CA PRO A 20 1.50 -2.63 1.99
C PRO A 20 0.16 -3.36 2.03
N CYS A 21 -0.86 -2.75 1.42
CA CYS A 21 -2.18 -3.35 1.33
C CYS A 21 -2.11 -4.67 0.53
N THR A 22 -2.32 -5.80 1.20
CA THR A 22 -2.22 -7.14 0.61
C THR A 22 -3.04 -7.36 -0.68
N PRO A 23 -4.31 -6.91 -0.81
CA PRO A 23 -5.10 -7.16 -2.02
C PRO A 23 -4.63 -6.38 -3.26
N CYS A 24 -3.95 -5.24 -3.12
CA CYS A 24 -3.43 -4.48 -4.27
C CYS A 24 -1.90 -4.46 -4.35
N GLY A 25 -1.22 -5.13 -3.41
CA GLY A 25 0.25 -5.19 -3.34
C GLY A 25 0.92 -3.83 -3.17
N GLY A 26 0.22 -2.85 -2.58
CA GLY A 26 0.75 -1.51 -2.40
C GLY A 26 0.46 -0.50 -3.51
N THR A 27 -0.18 -0.92 -4.60
CA THR A 27 -0.42 -0.04 -5.76
C THR A 27 -1.60 0.91 -5.56
N GLY A 28 -2.52 0.60 -4.64
CA GLY A 28 -3.77 1.34 -4.44
C GLY A 28 -4.86 1.02 -5.48
N ASN A 29 -4.53 0.31 -6.56
CA ASN A 29 -5.46 -0.01 -7.65
C ASN A 29 -5.51 -1.52 -7.91
N VAL A 30 -6.60 -1.98 -8.51
CA VAL A 30 -6.79 -3.37 -8.94
C VAL A 30 -7.27 -3.40 -10.39
N SER A 31 -6.58 -4.14 -11.24
CA SER A 31 -6.94 -4.27 -12.65
C SER A 31 -8.17 -5.17 -12.80
N THR A 32 -9.21 -4.69 -13.49
CA THR A 32 -10.42 -5.45 -13.78
C THR A 32 -10.68 -5.54 -15.28
N THR A 33 -11.21 -6.68 -15.72
CA THR A 33 -11.58 -6.86 -17.12
C THR A 33 -12.89 -6.15 -17.42
N VAL A 34 -12.83 -5.17 -18.31
CA VAL A 34 -14.02 -4.48 -18.80
C VAL A 34 -14.74 -5.41 -19.78
N ARG A 35 -16.02 -5.64 -19.49
CA ARG A 35 -16.91 -6.49 -20.30
C ARG A 35 -18.10 -5.68 -20.79
N VAL A 36 -18.42 -5.76 -22.08
CA VAL A 36 -19.48 -4.95 -22.71
C VAL A 36 -20.58 -5.79 -23.35
N GLY A 37 -21.73 -5.15 -23.56
CA GLY A 37 -22.91 -5.72 -24.22
C GLY A 37 -23.59 -6.82 -23.41
N ARG A 38 -24.73 -7.31 -23.92
CA ARG A 38 -25.56 -8.33 -23.24
C ARG A 38 -24.80 -9.63 -22.93
N LYS A 39 -23.81 -9.99 -23.76
CA LYS A 39 -23.00 -11.21 -23.61
C LYS A 39 -21.73 -11.01 -22.77
N ARG A 40 -21.50 -9.82 -22.19
CA ARG A 40 -20.30 -9.51 -21.37
C ARG A 40 -18.99 -9.86 -22.08
N ARG A 41 -18.81 -9.42 -23.33
CA ARG A 41 -17.59 -9.69 -24.10
C ARG A 41 -16.42 -8.89 -23.52
N PRO A 42 -15.25 -9.50 -23.25
CA PRO A 42 -14.08 -8.76 -22.77
C PRO A 42 -13.56 -7.83 -23.87
N VAL A 43 -13.26 -6.59 -23.51
CA VAL A 43 -12.76 -5.58 -24.46
C VAL A 43 -11.45 -4.92 -24.01
N GLY A 44 -11.05 -5.12 -22.75
CA GLY A 44 -9.81 -4.58 -22.22
C GLY A 44 -9.73 -4.71 -20.71
N GLN A 45 -8.66 -4.15 -20.15
CA GLN A 45 -8.46 -3.99 -18.72
C GLN A 45 -8.66 -2.52 -18.34
N GLN A 46 -9.18 -2.28 -17.15
CA GLN A 46 -9.25 -0.97 -16.54
C GLN A 46 -8.78 -1.09 -15.09
N ASP A 47 -7.99 -0.12 -14.64
CA ASP A 47 -7.63 -0.03 -13.23
C ASP A 47 -8.80 0.56 -12.44
N GLY A 48 -9.24 -0.16 -11.43
CA GLY A 48 -10.19 0.30 -10.44
C GLY A 48 -9.49 0.64 -9.13
N LEU A 49 -10.12 1.47 -8.30
CA LEU A 49 -9.63 1.74 -6.95
C LEU A 49 -9.65 0.45 -6.12
N CYS A 50 -8.59 0.17 -5.37
CA CYS A 50 -8.61 -0.91 -4.39
C CYS A 50 -9.62 -0.56 -3.29
N LEU A 51 -10.65 -1.38 -3.13
CA LEU A 51 -11.71 -1.11 -2.16
C LEU A 51 -11.28 -1.36 -0.71
N ASN A 52 -10.13 -2.00 -0.49
CA ASN A 52 -9.62 -2.24 0.86
C ASN A 52 -8.90 -1.00 1.40
N CYS A 53 -7.97 -0.44 0.62
CA CYS A 53 -7.18 0.72 1.03
C CYS A 53 -7.65 2.05 0.43
N PHE A 54 -8.72 2.04 -0.37
CA PHE A 54 -9.25 3.22 -1.06
C PHE A 54 -8.20 4.02 -1.85
N GLY A 55 -7.20 3.33 -2.41
CA GLY A 55 -6.12 3.98 -3.17
C GLY A 55 -4.91 4.42 -2.36
N SER A 56 -4.89 4.23 -1.03
CA SER A 56 -3.71 4.60 -0.22
C SER A 56 -2.51 3.69 -0.48
N GLY A 57 -2.75 2.45 -0.94
CA GLY A 57 -1.71 1.44 -1.07
C GLY A 57 -1.23 0.85 0.27
N THR A 58 -1.76 1.33 1.40
CA THR A 58 -1.39 0.88 2.74
C THR A 58 -2.52 0.05 3.34
N ASP A 59 -2.16 -0.90 4.20
CA ASP A 59 -3.14 -1.68 4.93
C ASP A 59 -3.88 -0.77 5.94
N PRO A 60 -5.23 -0.67 5.90
CA PRO A 60 -5.97 0.18 6.82
C PRO A 60 -5.97 -0.33 8.27
N ASP A 61 -5.63 -1.60 8.48
CA ASP A 61 -5.67 -2.26 9.79
C ASP A 61 -4.26 -2.50 10.39
N ALA A 62 -3.22 -1.88 9.82
CA ALA A 62 -1.82 -2.02 10.24
C ALA A 62 -1.43 -1.21 11.49
#